data_AF-A0A4Q5VI28-F1
#
_entry.id   AF-A0A4Q5VI28-F1
#
_cell.length_a   1.000
_cell.length_b   1.000
_cell.length_c   1.000
_cell.angle_alpha   90.00
_cell.angle_beta   90.00
_cell.angle_gamma   90.00
#
_symmetry.space_group_name_H-M   'P 1'
#
loop_
_entity.id
_entity.type
_entity.pdbx_description
1 polymer ?
#
loop_
_entity_poly.entity_id
_entity_poly.type
_entity_poly.pdbx_seq_one_letter_code
_entity_poly.pdbx_strand_id
1 'polypeptide(L)'
;MRAYLALLPICLMASCSGQDQERIRQQFDARQPDTAVLNRLPLYDSLRRSVLAKLPEFFPAADLEQMGNRWKWARNAFFLNTQGELQQLDHRDSSEVRLPAATQLVLLEQFEQIGDNNIFGFEIGLDSTFIALVRNEYVKEFHLDIRERLTWSAKPDSSAPSEFSKTVPVADHWTYLIWYDKRSGW
;
A
#
# COMPACT_ATOMS: atom_id res chain seq x y z
N MET A 1 5.10 -69.53 -17.14
CA MET A 1 5.77 -68.45 -16.37
C MET A 1 4.89 -67.22 -16.42
N ARG A 2 4.26 -66.85 -15.30
CA ARG A 2 3.39 -65.66 -15.21
C ARG A 2 4.25 -64.48 -14.77
N ALA A 3 4.45 -63.51 -15.65
CA ALA A 3 5.09 -62.25 -15.30
C ALA A 3 4.01 -61.33 -14.70
N TYR A 4 4.08 -61.10 -13.40
CA TYR A 4 3.32 -60.04 -12.74
C TYR A 4 4.01 -58.71 -13.06
N LEU A 5 3.44 -57.93 -13.99
CA LEU A 5 3.75 -56.50 -14.06
C LEU A 5 3.11 -55.84 -12.84
N ALA A 6 3.91 -55.61 -11.81
CA ALA A 6 3.56 -54.72 -10.72
C ALA A 6 3.51 -53.29 -11.29
N LEU A 7 2.31 -52.81 -11.58
CA LEU A 7 2.03 -51.40 -11.81
C LEU A 7 2.35 -50.65 -10.50
N LEU A 8 3.53 -50.04 -10.45
CA LEU A 8 3.88 -49.03 -9.45
C LEU A 8 2.88 -47.87 -9.60
N PRO A 9 2.06 -47.54 -8.58
CA PRO A 9 1.40 -46.26 -8.57
C PRO A 9 2.50 -45.23 -8.33
N ILE A 10 2.95 -44.58 -9.41
CA ILE A 10 3.71 -43.35 -9.31
C ILE A 10 2.75 -42.36 -8.64
N CYS A 11 2.91 -42.22 -7.32
CA CYS A 11 2.37 -41.13 -6.56
C CYS A 11 2.87 -39.85 -7.25
N LEU A 12 2.03 -39.29 -8.12
CA LEU A 12 2.05 -37.88 -8.47
C LEU A 12 1.76 -37.12 -7.18
N MET A 13 2.76 -37.04 -6.30
CA MET A 13 2.91 -35.94 -5.37
C MET A 13 3.26 -34.72 -6.22
N ALA A 14 2.31 -34.32 -7.07
CA ALA A 14 2.24 -33.00 -7.64
C ALA A 14 1.94 -32.07 -6.47
N SER A 15 3.02 -31.77 -5.74
CA SER A 15 3.33 -30.51 -5.09
C SER A 15 2.13 -29.57 -4.98
N CYS A 16 1.34 -29.72 -3.90
CA CYS A 16 0.30 -28.75 -3.56
C CYS A 16 0.86 -27.31 -3.57
N SER A 17 2.13 -27.13 -3.19
CA SER A 17 2.80 -25.83 -3.20
C SER A 17 3.04 -25.25 -4.60
N GLY A 18 3.24 -26.09 -5.63
CA GLY A 18 3.42 -25.62 -7.01
C GLY A 18 2.12 -25.14 -7.66
N GLN A 19 0.99 -25.78 -7.33
CA GLN A 19 -0.32 -25.36 -7.82
C GLN A 19 -0.76 -24.03 -7.20
N ASP A 20 -0.50 -23.82 -5.91
CA ASP A 20 -0.85 -22.57 -5.23
C ASP A 20 -0.01 -21.39 -5.75
N GLN A 21 1.29 -21.58 -6.00
CA GLN A 21 2.14 -20.52 -6.55
C GLN A 21 1.67 -20.07 -7.94
N GLU A 22 1.28 -21.01 -8.80
CA GLU A 22 0.76 -20.70 -10.14
C GLU A 22 -0.61 -19.98 -10.06
N ARG A 23 -1.48 -20.36 -9.13
CA ARG A 23 -2.75 -19.66 -8.90
C ARG A 23 -2.54 -18.22 -8.42
N ILE A 24 -1.60 -17.99 -7.49
CA ILE A 24 -1.23 -16.65 -7.02
C ILE A 24 -0.71 -15.81 -8.19
N ARG A 25 0.15 -16.38 -9.03
CA ARG A 25 0.67 -15.72 -10.24
C ARG A 25 -0.43 -15.33 -11.21
N GLN A 26 -1.35 -16.24 -11.52
CA GLN A 26 -2.48 -15.95 -12.40
C GLN A 26 -3.37 -14.84 -11.83
N GLN A 27 -3.65 -14.87 -10.52
CA GLN A 27 -4.41 -13.81 -9.85
C GLN A 27 -3.68 -12.46 -9.90
N PHE A 28 -2.35 -12.45 -9.70
CA PHE A 28 -1.53 -11.25 -9.78
C PHE A 28 -1.50 -10.66 -11.20
N ASP A 29 -1.27 -11.51 -12.21
CA ASP A 29 -1.21 -11.11 -13.62
C ASP A 29 -2.55 -10.51 -14.06
N ALA A 30 -3.67 -11.10 -13.63
CA ALA A 30 -5.02 -10.64 -13.94
C ALA A 30 -5.44 -9.35 -13.21
N ARG A 31 -4.90 -9.07 -12.01
CA ARG A 31 -5.28 -7.89 -11.20
C ARG A 31 -5.00 -6.59 -11.98
N GLN A 32 -5.96 -5.68 -12.07
CA GLN A 32 -5.76 -4.38 -12.70
C GLN A 32 -5.95 -3.27 -11.67
N PRO A 33 -5.42 -2.04 -11.92
CA PRO A 33 -5.77 -0.87 -11.12
C PRO A 33 -7.29 -0.71 -10.99
N ASP A 34 -7.76 -0.38 -9.79
CA ASP A 34 -9.19 -0.27 -9.53
C ASP A 34 -9.78 0.95 -10.24
N THR A 35 -10.70 0.72 -11.18
CA THR A 35 -11.37 1.78 -11.93
C THR A 35 -12.12 2.78 -11.04
N ALA A 36 -12.66 2.35 -9.88
CA ALA A 36 -13.33 3.25 -8.95
C ALA A 36 -12.35 4.25 -8.31
N VAL A 37 -11.12 3.82 -8.06
CA VAL A 37 -10.02 4.64 -7.56
C VAL A 37 -9.54 5.58 -8.67
N LEU A 38 -9.34 5.07 -9.89
CA LEU A 38 -8.87 5.89 -11.02
C LEU A 38 -9.87 7.00 -11.38
N ASN A 39 -11.16 6.72 -11.34
CA ASN A 39 -12.21 7.73 -11.58
C ASN A 39 -12.23 8.84 -10.53
N ARG A 40 -11.54 8.65 -9.39
CA ARG A 40 -11.43 9.61 -8.29
C ARG A 40 -10.07 10.32 -8.22
N LEU A 41 -9.19 10.14 -9.21
CA LEU A 41 -7.87 10.80 -9.27
C LEU A 41 -7.90 12.30 -8.92
N PRO A 42 -8.86 13.11 -9.40
CA PRO A 42 -8.95 14.52 -9.02
C PRO A 42 -9.13 14.78 -7.51
N LEU A 43 -9.81 13.87 -6.80
CA LEU A 43 -10.00 13.95 -5.35
C LEU A 43 -8.70 13.62 -4.60
N TYR A 44 -7.95 12.62 -5.05
CA TYR A 44 -6.61 12.34 -4.51
C TYR A 44 -5.64 13.50 -4.75
N ASP A 45 -5.73 14.18 -5.90
CA ASP A 45 -4.96 15.39 -6.16
C ASP A 45 -5.35 16.55 -5.24
N SER A 46 -6.64 16.70 -4.95
CA SER A 46 -7.14 17.68 -3.98
C SER A 46 -6.59 17.38 -2.58
N LEU A 47 -6.66 16.11 -2.14
CA LEU A 47 -6.13 15.65 -0.86
C LEU A 47 -4.63 15.90 -0.75
N ARG A 48 -3.87 15.50 -1.78
CA ARG A 48 -2.42 15.73 -1.86
C ARG A 48 -2.08 17.20 -1.69
N ARG A 49 -2.78 18.11 -2.38
CA ARG A 49 -2.52 19.55 -2.27
C ARG A 49 -2.78 20.06 -0.85
N SER A 50 -3.87 19.61 -0.21
CA SER A 50 -4.17 19.97 1.19
C SER A 50 -3.07 19.49 2.15
N VAL A 51 -2.59 18.26 1.98
CA VAL A 51 -1.51 17.69 2.79
C VAL A 51 -0.20 18.44 2.56
N LEU A 52 0.19 18.69 1.31
CA LEU A 52 1.44 19.40 0.99
C LEU A 52 1.42 20.87 1.42
N ALA A 53 0.28 21.54 1.36
CA ALA A 53 0.13 22.91 1.86
C ALA A 53 0.42 23.02 3.37
N LYS A 54 0.30 21.90 4.09
CA LYS A 54 0.50 21.79 5.54
C LYS A 54 1.67 20.89 5.91
N LEU A 55 2.61 20.67 4.98
CA LEU A 55 3.75 19.77 5.16
C LEU A 55 4.49 19.93 6.51
N PRO A 56 4.75 21.16 7.02
CA PRO A 56 5.40 21.34 8.33
C PRO A 56 4.64 20.77 9.52
N GLU A 57 3.30 20.67 9.45
CA GLU A 57 2.48 20.07 10.52
C GLU A 57 2.71 18.57 10.63
N PHE A 58 3.08 17.92 9.53
CA PHE A 58 3.40 16.50 9.50
C PHE A 58 4.85 16.23 9.88
N PHE A 59 5.72 17.23 9.88
CA PHE A 59 7.14 17.08 10.21
C PHE A 59 7.58 18.18 11.18
N PRO A 60 7.21 18.06 12.48
CA PRO A 60 7.64 19.01 13.50
C PRO A 60 9.17 19.21 13.48
N ALA A 61 9.61 20.46 13.67
CA ALA A 61 11.04 20.80 13.61
C ALA A 61 11.92 19.98 14.57
N ALA A 62 11.37 19.63 15.75
CA ALA A 62 12.05 18.77 16.72
C ALA A 62 12.37 17.38 16.15
N ASP A 63 11.50 16.81 15.32
CA ASP A 63 11.70 15.50 14.70
C ASP A 63 12.76 15.58 13.59
N LEU A 64 12.75 16.68 12.83
CA LEU A 64 13.74 16.93 11.78
C LEU A 64 15.16 17.08 12.34
N GLU A 65 15.32 17.75 13.47
CA GLU A 65 16.60 17.91 14.16
C GLU A 65 17.16 16.55 14.64
N GLN A 66 16.30 15.67 15.14
CA GLN A 66 16.70 14.33 15.60
C GLN A 66 17.06 13.39 14.44
N MET A 67 16.47 13.57 13.26
CA MET A 67 16.69 12.67 12.13
C MET A 67 18.07 12.85 11.47
N GLY A 68 18.75 13.99 11.64
CA GLY A 68 20.02 14.28 10.96
C GLY A 68 19.89 14.05 9.45
N ASN A 69 20.87 13.42 8.78
CA ASN A 69 20.78 13.11 7.33
C ASN A 69 19.69 12.07 6.96
N ARG A 70 19.02 11.52 7.98
CA ARG A 70 17.82 10.66 7.96
C ARG A 70 16.66 11.15 7.11
N TRP A 71 16.48 12.47 7.15
CA TRP A 71 15.24 13.16 6.74
C TRP A 71 14.85 12.87 5.29
N LYS A 72 15.81 12.60 4.40
CA LYS A 72 15.55 12.33 2.98
C LYS A 72 14.64 11.13 2.72
N TRP A 73 14.55 10.22 3.69
CA TRP A 73 13.70 9.03 3.63
C TRP A 73 12.58 9.05 4.67
N ALA A 74 12.42 10.16 5.40
CA ALA A 74 11.39 10.31 6.40
C ALA A 74 10.02 10.35 5.71
N ARG A 75 9.15 9.44 6.15
CA ARG A 75 7.75 9.37 5.75
C ARG A 75 6.91 9.26 7.01
N ASN A 76 5.84 10.04 7.07
CA ASN A 76 4.84 9.89 8.10
C ASN A 76 3.57 9.31 7.50
N ALA A 77 3.06 8.28 8.17
CA ALA A 77 1.91 7.51 7.73
C ALA A 77 0.72 7.79 8.67
N PHE A 78 -0.41 8.17 8.10
CA PHE A 78 -1.65 8.46 8.81
C PHE A 78 -2.74 7.51 8.33
N PHE A 79 -3.49 6.94 9.27
CA PHE A 79 -4.53 5.96 9.01
C PHE A 79 -5.84 6.39 9.66
N LEU A 80 -6.96 6.07 9.01
CA LEU A 80 -8.27 6.13 9.67
C LEU A 80 -8.35 5.02 10.73
N ASN A 81 -8.54 5.40 11.99
CA ASN A 81 -8.82 4.47 13.06
C ASN A 81 -10.32 4.09 13.09
N THR A 82 -10.71 3.23 14.03
CA THR A 82 -12.10 2.76 14.14
C THR A 82 -13.09 3.84 14.59
N GLN A 83 -12.61 4.98 15.06
CA GLN A 83 -13.39 6.17 15.42
C GLN A 83 -13.52 7.16 14.25
N GLY A 84 -12.92 6.86 13.09
CA GLY A 84 -12.91 7.77 11.94
C GLY A 84 -11.94 8.95 12.11
N GLU A 85 -10.95 8.83 12.99
CA GLU A 85 -9.91 9.84 13.18
C GLU A 85 -8.63 9.45 12.44
N LEU A 86 -7.89 10.45 11.96
CA LEU A 86 -6.57 10.22 11.37
C LEU A 86 -5.52 10.15 12.47
N GLN A 87 -4.83 9.01 12.54
CA GLN A 87 -3.81 8.74 13.54
C GLN A 87 -2.49 8.37 12.87
N GLN A 88 -1.40 8.98 13.34
CA GLN A 88 -0.06 8.55 12.97
C GLN A 88 0.29 7.25 13.70
N LEU A 89 0.80 6.27 12.97
CA LEU A 89 1.31 5.04 13.58
C LEU A 89 2.83 5.17 13.73
N ASP A 90 3.30 5.57 14.92
CA ASP A 90 4.72 5.47 15.25
C ASP A 90 4.98 4.08 15.88
N HIS A 91 5.79 3.27 15.21
CA HIS A 91 6.17 1.94 15.71
C HIS A 91 7.19 2.00 16.86
N ARG A 92 7.78 3.17 17.14
CA ARG A 92 8.86 3.34 18.11
C ARG A 92 8.43 4.05 19.38
N ASP A 93 7.36 4.83 19.32
CA ASP A 93 6.82 5.52 20.48
C ASP A 93 5.30 5.31 20.53
N SER A 94 4.79 4.97 21.71
CA SER A 94 3.35 4.79 21.94
C SER A 94 2.57 6.10 21.97
N SER A 95 3.23 7.22 21.64
CA SER A 95 2.62 8.54 21.63
C SER A 95 1.76 8.69 20.37
N GLU A 96 0.46 8.91 20.58
CA GLU A 96 -0.44 9.23 19.48
C GLU A 96 -0.14 10.65 18.99
N VAL A 97 0.49 10.77 17.82
CA VAL A 97 0.60 12.07 17.16
C VAL A 97 -0.71 12.36 16.43
N ARG A 98 -1.42 13.37 16.93
CA ARG A 98 -2.66 13.87 16.35
C ARG A 98 -2.38 15.12 15.55
N LEU A 99 -3.07 15.25 14.42
CA LEU A 99 -3.02 16.47 13.62
C LEU A 99 -3.75 17.61 14.32
N PRO A 100 -3.39 18.88 14.05
CA PRO A 100 -4.22 20.00 14.47
C PRO A 100 -5.68 19.81 14.02
N ALA A 101 -6.64 20.11 14.89
CA ALA A 101 -8.06 19.81 14.65
C ALA A 101 -8.58 20.38 13.32
N ALA A 102 -8.17 21.60 12.96
CA ALA A 102 -8.54 22.23 11.68
C ALA A 102 -7.98 21.49 10.46
N THR A 103 -6.81 20.88 10.60
CA THR A 103 -6.19 20.04 9.55
C THR A 103 -6.90 18.72 9.45
N GLN A 104 -7.13 18.07 10.58
CA GLN A 104 -7.87 16.81 10.62
C GLN A 104 -9.26 16.94 9.98
N LEU A 105 -10.03 17.99 10.31
CA LEU A 105 -11.36 18.22 9.74
C LEU A 105 -11.33 18.24 8.19
N VAL A 106 -10.45 19.06 7.61
CA VAL A 106 -10.35 19.20 6.15
C VAL A 106 -9.97 17.88 5.49
N LEU A 107 -9.03 17.14 6.08
CA LEU A 107 -8.62 15.85 5.53
C LEU A 107 -9.74 14.82 5.64
N LEU A 108 -10.47 14.77 6.75
CA LEU A 108 -11.59 13.85 6.92
C LEU A 108 -12.72 14.11 5.90
N GLU A 109 -13.06 15.37 5.63
CA GLU A 109 -14.01 15.72 4.56
C GLU A 109 -13.55 15.22 3.18
N GLN A 110 -12.24 15.31 2.89
CA GLN A 110 -11.68 14.79 1.64
C GLN A 110 -11.68 13.25 1.59
N PHE A 111 -11.44 12.58 2.72
CA PHE A 111 -11.58 11.13 2.84
C PHE A 111 -13.02 10.69 2.57
N GLU A 112 -14.01 11.36 3.16
CA GLU A 112 -15.43 11.08 2.94
C GLU A 112 -15.80 11.22 1.45
N GLN A 113 -15.31 12.27 0.78
CA GLN A 113 -15.53 12.47 -0.66
C GLN A 113 -14.92 11.36 -1.53
N ILE A 114 -13.74 10.85 -1.16
CA ILE A 114 -13.09 9.72 -1.83
C ILE A 114 -13.88 8.42 -1.57
N GLY A 115 -14.33 8.24 -0.33
CA GLY A 115 -15.09 7.10 0.17
C GLY A 115 -14.21 5.98 0.72
N ASP A 116 -14.66 5.39 1.83
CA ASP A 116 -13.90 4.45 2.67
C ASP A 116 -13.40 3.18 1.96
N ASN A 117 -14.06 2.79 0.86
CA ASN A 117 -13.64 1.65 0.05
C ASN A 117 -12.44 1.95 -0.88
N ASN A 118 -12.05 3.23 -0.99
CA ASN A 118 -11.03 3.70 -1.92
C ASN A 118 -9.81 4.33 -1.21
N ILE A 119 -9.91 4.61 0.09
CA ILE A 119 -8.80 5.14 0.88
C ILE A 119 -8.97 4.78 2.36
N PHE A 120 -7.89 4.36 3.02
CA PHE A 120 -7.86 4.14 4.47
C PHE A 120 -6.73 4.88 5.18
N GLY A 121 -5.91 5.63 4.43
CA GLY A 121 -4.82 6.42 4.98
C GLY A 121 -3.97 7.05 3.88
N PHE A 122 -2.91 7.73 4.29
CA PHE A 122 -1.87 8.22 3.39
C PHE A 122 -0.50 8.22 4.04
N GLU A 123 0.55 8.26 3.22
CA GLU A 123 1.89 8.60 3.63
C GLU A 123 2.32 9.89 2.92
N ILE A 124 3.08 10.72 3.64
CA ILE A 124 3.70 11.90 3.08
C ILE A 124 5.19 11.91 3.39
N GLY A 125 6.01 12.26 2.40
CA GLY A 125 7.45 12.44 2.51
C GLY A 125 7.87 13.91 2.42
N LEU A 126 9.03 14.24 3.00
CA LEU A 126 9.64 15.58 2.89
C LEU A 126 10.03 15.97 1.46
N ASP A 127 10.22 14.98 0.59
CA ASP A 127 10.44 15.15 -0.85
C ASP A 127 9.12 15.47 -1.61
N SER A 128 8.03 15.70 -0.88
CA SER A 128 6.67 15.91 -1.39
C SER A 128 6.07 14.68 -2.08
N THR A 129 6.67 13.50 -1.94
CA THR A 129 6.02 12.24 -2.35
C THR A 129 4.78 12.04 -1.49
N PHE A 130 3.64 11.78 -2.14
CA PHE A 130 2.38 11.48 -1.48
C PHE A 130 1.90 10.09 -1.90
N ILE A 131 1.52 9.25 -0.94
CA ILE A 131 1.02 7.90 -1.20
C ILE A 131 -0.34 7.77 -0.56
N ALA A 132 -1.39 7.58 -1.34
CA ALA A 132 -2.68 7.17 -0.81
C ALA A 132 -2.69 5.65 -0.57
N LEU A 133 -3.16 5.25 0.61
CA LEU A 133 -3.31 3.86 0.99
C LEU A 133 -4.70 3.39 0.56
N VAL A 134 -4.76 2.63 -0.54
CA VAL A 134 -6.02 2.27 -1.21
C VAL A 134 -6.58 0.95 -0.68
N ARG A 135 -5.77 -0.12 -0.70
CA ARG A 135 -6.21 -1.46 -0.26
C ARG A 135 -5.15 -2.17 0.57
N ASN A 136 -5.62 -2.91 1.58
CA ASN A 136 -4.84 -3.89 2.32
C ASN A 136 -5.74 -5.09 2.61
N GLU A 137 -5.70 -6.09 1.74
CA GLU A 137 -6.59 -7.24 1.74
C GLU A 137 -5.80 -8.50 2.11
N TYR A 138 -6.26 -9.26 3.10
CA TYR A 138 -5.64 -10.52 3.47
C TYR A 138 -6.39 -11.70 2.84
N VAL A 139 -5.71 -12.42 1.94
CA VAL A 139 -6.21 -13.64 1.30
C VAL A 139 -5.75 -14.85 2.10
N LYS A 140 -6.66 -15.34 2.95
CA LYS A 140 -6.42 -16.45 3.88
C LYS A 140 -5.91 -17.71 3.18
N GLU A 141 -6.49 -18.05 2.02
CA GLU A 141 -6.16 -19.25 1.26
C GLU A 141 -4.65 -19.36 0.95
N PHE A 142 -4.01 -18.22 0.65
CA PHE A 142 -2.61 -18.16 0.25
C PHE A 142 -1.68 -17.56 1.32
N HIS A 143 -2.24 -17.22 2.50
CA HIS A 143 -1.55 -16.43 3.53
C HIS A 143 -0.87 -15.17 2.97
N LEU A 144 -1.63 -14.44 2.15
CA LEU A 144 -1.10 -13.37 1.32
C LEU A 144 -1.76 -12.03 1.64
N ASP A 145 -0.96 -10.99 1.85
CA ASP A 145 -1.45 -9.61 1.92
C ASP A 145 -1.35 -8.98 0.52
N ILE A 146 -2.48 -8.57 -0.04
CA ILE A 146 -2.58 -7.77 -1.26
C ILE A 146 -2.63 -6.30 -0.88
N ARG A 147 -1.68 -5.52 -1.37
CA ARG A 147 -1.58 -4.09 -1.09
C ARG A 147 -1.64 -3.29 -2.36
N GLU A 148 -2.44 -2.23 -2.32
CA GLU A 148 -2.59 -1.30 -3.44
C GLU A 148 -2.39 0.12 -2.95
N ARG A 149 -1.63 0.89 -3.72
CA ARG A 149 -1.26 2.27 -3.40
C ARG A 149 -1.34 3.13 -4.65
N LEU A 150 -1.74 4.37 -4.45
CA LEU A 150 -1.66 5.39 -5.46
C LEU A 150 -0.59 6.41 -5.04
N THR A 151 0.50 6.48 -5.81
CA THR A 151 1.68 7.26 -5.48
C THR A 151 1.78 8.45 -6.42
N TRP A 152 1.87 9.66 -5.86
CA TRP A 152 2.27 10.85 -6.57
C TRP A 152 3.72 11.20 -6.23
N SER A 153 4.55 11.40 -7.25
CA SER A 153 5.91 11.89 -7.07
C SER A 153 6.34 12.78 -8.23
N ALA A 154 7.04 13.86 -7.90
CA ALA A 154 7.65 14.75 -8.91
C ALA A 154 8.70 14.01 -9.76
N LYS A 155 9.33 12.96 -9.21
CA LYS A 155 10.29 12.12 -9.92
C LYS A 155 9.71 10.71 -10.09
N PRO A 156 9.82 10.11 -11.27
CA PRO A 156 9.43 8.71 -11.46
C PRO A 156 10.13 7.83 -10.44
N ASP A 157 9.39 6.90 -9.84
CA ASP A 157 10.00 5.86 -9.03
C ASP A 157 10.82 4.94 -9.95
N SER A 158 12.10 4.74 -9.61
CA SER A 158 13.03 3.89 -10.35
C SER A 158 13.24 2.53 -9.69
N SER A 159 12.41 2.19 -8.69
CA SER A 159 12.53 0.90 -8.00
C SER A 159 12.23 -0.26 -8.96
N ALA A 160 13.12 -1.25 -8.98
CA ALA A 160 12.89 -2.46 -9.77
C ALA A 160 11.74 -3.24 -9.13
N PRO A 161 10.70 -3.61 -9.90
CA PRO A 161 9.60 -4.40 -9.36
C PRO A 161 10.11 -5.76 -8.87
N SER A 162 9.63 -6.19 -7.70
CA SER A 162 9.76 -7.58 -7.27
C SER A 162 8.81 -8.49 -8.07
N GLU A 163 9.00 -9.81 -7.99
CA GLU A 163 8.23 -10.82 -8.76
C GLU A 163 6.70 -10.61 -8.67
N PHE A 164 6.21 -10.22 -7.50
CA PHE A 164 4.78 -9.98 -7.24
C PHE A 164 4.49 -8.51 -6.96
N SER A 165 5.17 -7.61 -7.67
CA SER A 165 4.94 -6.17 -7.60
C SER A 165 4.85 -5.60 -9.01
N LYS A 166 3.87 -4.73 -9.25
CA LYS A 166 3.75 -4.00 -10.50
C LYS A 166 3.31 -2.57 -10.26
N THR A 167 3.97 -1.68 -10.99
CA THR A 167 3.70 -0.23 -11.00
C THR A 167 3.16 0.15 -12.36
N VAL A 168 1.97 0.73 -12.38
CA VAL A 168 1.27 1.16 -13.59
C VAL A 168 1.18 2.68 -13.60
N PRO A 169 1.77 3.40 -14.56
CA PRO A 169 1.52 4.82 -14.74
C PRO A 169 0.04 5.05 -15.07
N VAL A 170 -0.64 5.96 -14.35
CA VAL A 170 -2.08 6.21 -14.54
C VAL A 170 -2.40 7.64 -14.96
N ALA A 171 -1.59 8.61 -14.54
CA ALA A 171 -1.68 10.00 -14.97
C ALA A 171 -0.30 10.67 -14.78
N ASP A 172 -0.21 11.95 -15.11
CA ASP A 172 1.01 12.72 -14.88
C ASP A 172 1.39 12.66 -13.39
N HIS A 173 2.64 12.26 -13.12
CA HIS A 173 3.20 12.03 -11.77
C HIS A 173 2.51 10.95 -10.90
N TRP A 174 1.39 10.36 -11.34
CA TRP A 174 0.65 9.34 -10.60
C TRP A 174 0.96 7.93 -11.10
N THR A 175 1.35 7.07 -10.17
CA THR A 175 1.51 5.63 -10.40
C THR A 175 0.61 4.83 -9.46
N TYR A 176 0.10 3.71 -9.97
CA TYR A 176 -0.67 2.74 -9.21
C TYR A 176 0.20 1.52 -8.95
N LEU A 177 0.50 1.26 -7.69
CA LEU A 177 1.33 0.15 -7.25
C LEU A 177 0.44 -0.96 -6.68
N ILE A 178 0.61 -2.17 -7.19
CA ILE A 178 -0.02 -3.40 -6.69
C ILE A 178 1.12 -4.33 -6.29
N TRP A 179 1.13 -4.82 -5.04
CA TRP A 179 2.05 -5.87 -4.66
C TRP A 179 1.44 -6.88 -3.70
N TYR A 180 1.92 -8.10 -3.82
CA TYR A 180 1.52 -9.22 -2.98
C TYR A 180 2.67 -9.57 -2.04
N ASP A 181 2.39 -9.58 -0.74
CA ASP A 181 3.38 -9.87 0.30
C ASP A 181 2.96 -11.14 1.04
N LYS A 182 3.85 -12.15 1.04
CA LYS A 182 3.58 -13.41 1.73
C LYS A 182 3.99 -13.24 3.18
N ARG A 183 3.08 -13.51 4.13
CA ARG A 183 3.44 -13.46 5.55
C ARG A 183 4.46 -14.55 5.87
N SER A 184 5.68 -14.16 6.22
CA SER A 184 6.71 -15.06 6.73
C SER A 184 6.31 -15.52 8.14
N GLY A 185 6.10 -16.82 8.32
CA GLY A 185 5.68 -17.40 9.61
C GLY A 185 4.99 -18.76 9.54
N TRP A 186 4.80 -19.34 8.35
CA TRP A 186 4.27 -20.68 8.12
C TRP A 186 4.99 -21.37 6.97
#